data_AF-A0AAV8XI03-F1
#
_entry.id   AF-A0AAV8XI03-F1
#
_cell.length_a   1.000
_cell.length_b   1.000
_cell.length_c   1.000
_cell.angle_alpha   90.00
_cell.angle_beta   90.00
_cell.angle_gamma   90.00
#
_symmetry.space_group_name_H-M   'P 1'
#
loop_
_entity.id
_entity.type
_entity.pdbx_description
1 polymer ?
#
loop_
_entity_poly.entity_id
_entity_poly.type
_entity_poly.pdbx_seq_one_letter_code
_entity_poly.pdbx_strand_id
1 'polypeptide(L)'
;MNSGMAQLDNLGQQIEESVYQGLEPVRAIEIVFNMKGGIGGTTIATHLPQGKKFIIRNNQIYLCSRSISDEDGSCNGTLTTFQVNNKKDYCYYKNSYSIVNNYICIGGNSILVTNNNIICNSNTETPALLITINEFNKLCDEISKTVEYKYIANPSDPAHVEIPNKNKHVKCRNNQPGVCIFSESQSISQFQQNKIQSDNYSTVFI
;
A
#
# COMPACT_ATOMS: atom_id res chain seq x y z
N MET A 1 5.00 -17.20 50.69
CA MET A 1 4.43 -16.04 49.97
C MET A 1 4.97 -16.07 48.56
N ASN A 2 4.19 -16.50 47.56
CA ASN A 2 4.58 -16.42 46.14
C ASN A 2 3.39 -16.53 45.15
N SER A 3 2.16 -16.48 45.64
CA SER A 3 0.95 -16.65 44.81
C SER A 3 0.46 -15.35 44.16
N GLY A 4 0.86 -14.18 44.67
CA GLY A 4 0.43 -12.88 44.14
C GLY A 4 1.17 -12.43 42.88
N MET A 5 2.46 -12.78 42.74
CA MET A 5 3.25 -12.43 41.54
C MET A 5 2.85 -13.30 40.33
N ALA A 6 2.68 -14.61 40.53
CA ALA A 6 2.24 -15.52 39.47
C ALA A 6 0.82 -15.20 38.92
N GLN A 7 -0.05 -14.60 39.74
CA GLN A 7 -1.38 -14.14 39.29
C GLN A 7 -1.30 -12.86 38.45
N LEU A 8 -0.37 -11.94 38.78
CA LEU A 8 -0.15 -10.72 38.01
C LEU A 8 0.56 -10.99 36.68
N ASP A 9 1.51 -11.93 36.65
CA ASP A 9 2.21 -12.35 35.43
C ASP A 9 1.25 -13.01 34.43
N ASN A 10 0.34 -13.88 34.93
CA ASN A 10 -0.72 -14.48 34.12
C ASN A 10 -1.72 -13.43 33.60
N LEU A 11 -2.02 -12.38 34.39
CA LEU A 11 -2.88 -11.29 33.95
C LEU A 11 -2.21 -10.46 32.85
N GLY A 12 -0.91 -10.19 32.99
CA GLY A 12 -0.10 -9.49 31.99
C GLY A 12 -0.10 -10.23 30.65
N GLN A 13 0.16 -11.53 30.66
CA GLN A 13 0.14 -12.38 29.45
C GLN A 13 -1.25 -12.42 28.80
N GLN A 14 -2.32 -12.54 29.58
CA GLN A 14 -3.70 -12.53 29.05
C GLN A 14 -4.08 -11.19 28.42
N ILE A 15 -3.64 -10.07 29.00
CA ILE A 15 -3.84 -8.74 28.41
C ILE A 15 -3.06 -8.62 27.10
N GLU A 16 -1.80 -9.06 27.08
CA GLU A 16 -0.96 -9.04 25.88
C GLU A 16 -1.59 -9.88 24.75
N GLU A 17 -2.04 -11.10 25.04
CA GLU A 17 -2.73 -11.96 24.08
C GLU A 17 -4.05 -11.34 23.59
N SER A 18 -4.84 -10.74 24.49
CA SER A 18 -6.10 -10.08 24.13
C SER A 18 -5.87 -8.85 23.26
N VAL A 19 -4.86 -8.03 23.56
CA VAL A 19 -4.48 -6.87 22.73
C VAL A 19 -3.96 -7.33 21.39
N TYR A 20 -3.10 -8.35 21.38
CA TYR A 20 -2.58 -8.95 20.16
C TYR A 20 -3.73 -9.43 19.27
N GLN A 21 -4.64 -10.24 19.79
CA GLN A 21 -5.81 -10.71 19.04
C GLN A 21 -6.72 -9.55 18.58
N GLY A 22 -6.96 -8.56 19.44
CA GLY A 22 -7.75 -7.37 19.10
C GLY A 22 -7.15 -6.54 17.95
N LEU A 23 -5.83 -6.54 17.81
CA LEU A 23 -5.10 -5.83 16.75
C LEU A 23 -4.85 -6.67 15.49
N GLU A 24 -5.35 -7.92 15.41
CA GLU A 24 -5.23 -8.74 14.19
C GLU A 24 -5.69 -8.01 12.92
N PRO A 25 -6.84 -7.29 12.89
CA PRO A 25 -7.26 -6.59 11.67
C PRO A 25 -6.30 -5.47 11.26
N VAL A 26 -5.70 -4.76 12.23
CA VAL A 26 -4.75 -3.67 11.96
C VAL A 26 -3.44 -4.24 11.39
N ARG A 27 -2.95 -5.34 11.97
CA ARG A 27 -1.75 -6.01 11.46
C ARG A 27 -1.96 -6.63 10.09
N ALA A 28 -3.17 -7.08 9.77
CA ALA A 28 -3.51 -7.53 8.43
C ALA A 28 -3.42 -6.41 7.38
N ILE A 29 -3.76 -5.17 7.77
CA ILE A 29 -3.59 -4.00 6.91
C ILE A 29 -2.11 -3.78 6.60
N GLU A 30 -1.25 -3.80 7.61
CA GLU A 30 0.21 -3.68 7.44
C GLU A 30 0.79 -4.79 6.56
N ILE A 31 0.39 -6.05 6.78
CA ILE A 31 0.79 -7.18 5.96
C ILE A 31 0.41 -6.96 4.49
N VAL A 32 -0.82 -6.49 4.22
CA VAL A 32 -1.26 -6.17 2.86
C VAL A 32 -0.46 -5.01 2.27
N PHE A 33 -0.12 -3.98 3.05
CA PHE A 33 0.77 -2.91 2.58
C PHE A 33 2.16 -3.44 2.21
N ASN A 34 2.75 -4.31 3.03
CA ASN A 34 4.03 -4.94 2.74
C ASN A 34 3.97 -5.78 1.46
N MET A 35 2.90 -6.57 1.29
CA MET A 35 2.68 -7.33 0.05
C MET A 35 2.47 -6.42 -1.17
N LYS A 36 1.81 -5.26 -1.05
CA LYS A 36 1.70 -4.32 -2.18
C LYS A 36 3.03 -3.65 -2.50
N GLY A 37 3.80 -3.31 -1.47
CA GLY A 37 5.11 -2.70 -1.55
C GLY A 37 6.21 -3.64 -2.02
N GLY A 38 5.94 -4.94 -2.16
CA GLY A 38 6.97 -5.93 -2.51
C GLY A 38 8.08 -5.99 -1.45
N ILE A 39 7.70 -5.89 -0.17
CA ILE A 39 8.63 -6.01 0.96
C ILE A 39 8.93 -7.50 1.16
N GLY A 40 10.22 -7.83 1.29
CA GLY A 40 10.69 -9.21 1.43
C GLY A 40 10.30 -10.14 0.28
N GLY A 41 10.05 -9.59 -0.92
CA GLY A 41 9.56 -10.33 -2.08
C GLY A 41 9.49 -9.46 -3.33
N THR A 42 8.69 -9.90 -4.30
CA THR A 42 8.36 -9.11 -5.50
C THR A 42 6.86 -9.06 -5.69
N THR A 43 6.32 -7.90 -6.03
CA THR A 43 4.91 -7.74 -6.36
C THR A 43 4.74 -7.35 -7.80
N ILE A 44 3.88 -8.08 -8.52
CA ILE A 44 3.45 -7.69 -9.86
C ILE A 44 2.08 -7.01 -9.70
N ALA A 45 2.01 -5.72 -10.05
CA ALA A 45 0.77 -4.95 -10.07
C ALA A 45 0.25 -4.85 -11.51
N THR A 46 -0.94 -5.39 -11.77
CA THR A 46 -1.62 -5.30 -13.07
C THR A 46 -2.80 -4.34 -12.95
N HIS A 47 -2.71 -3.20 -13.64
CA HIS A 47 -3.71 -2.13 -13.64
C HIS A 47 -4.72 -2.36 -14.76
N LEU A 48 -6.00 -2.50 -14.40
CA LEU A 48 -7.11 -2.82 -15.31
C LEU A 48 -8.06 -1.62 -15.45
N PRO A 49 -8.61 -1.36 -16.65
CA PRO A 49 -8.69 -2.28 -17.79
C PRO A 49 -7.49 -2.25 -18.74
N GLN A 50 -6.56 -1.29 -18.63
CA GLN A 50 -5.49 -1.14 -19.62
C GLN A 50 -4.49 -2.32 -19.67
N GLY A 51 -4.42 -3.13 -18.61
CA GLY A 51 -3.54 -4.29 -18.52
C GLY A 51 -2.08 -3.94 -18.30
N LYS A 52 -1.76 -2.68 -17.93
CA LYS A 52 -0.37 -2.25 -17.70
C LYS A 52 0.17 -2.93 -16.43
N LYS A 53 1.33 -3.56 -16.56
CA LYS A 53 1.99 -4.28 -15.47
C LYS A 53 3.20 -3.51 -14.94
N PHE A 54 3.40 -3.56 -13.63
CA PHE A 54 4.56 -3.02 -12.95
C PHE A 54 5.14 -4.06 -12.00
N ILE A 55 6.45 -3.99 -11.80
CA ILE A 55 7.15 -4.71 -10.74
C ILE A 55 7.28 -3.73 -9.56
N ILE A 56 6.92 -4.14 -8.36
CA ILE A 56 7.12 -3.38 -7.13
C ILE A 56 8.05 -4.18 -6.22
N ARG A 57 9.12 -3.53 -5.77
CA ARG A 57 10.09 -4.07 -4.79
C ARG A 57 10.49 -2.95 -3.85
N ASN A 58 10.42 -3.19 -2.54
CA ASN A 58 10.76 -2.20 -1.53
C ASN A 58 10.13 -0.82 -1.77
N ASN A 59 8.83 -0.80 -2.07
CA ASN A 59 8.01 0.36 -2.40
C ASN A 59 8.39 1.11 -3.69
N GLN A 60 9.41 0.65 -4.42
CA GLN A 60 9.81 1.22 -5.70
C GLN A 60 9.06 0.52 -6.84
N ILE A 61 8.50 1.31 -7.75
CA ILE A 61 7.76 0.85 -8.92
C ILE A 61 8.70 0.83 -10.12
N TYR A 62 8.70 -0.27 -10.86
CA TYR A 62 9.53 -0.47 -12.04
C TYR A 62 8.73 -0.91 -13.25
N LEU A 63 9.23 -0.54 -14.42
CA LEU A 63 8.84 -1.04 -15.73
C LEU A 63 9.83 -2.09 -16.20
N CYS A 64 9.31 -3.15 -16.79
CA CYS A 64 10.12 -4.13 -17.52
C CYS A 64 9.94 -3.92 -19.02
N SER A 65 11.04 -3.81 -19.78
CA SER A 65 10.98 -3.53 -21.22
C SER A 65 10.45 -4.68 -22.08
N ARG A 66 10.34 -5.89 -21.51
CA ARG A 66 9.88 -7.11 -22.19
C ARG A 66 8.83 -7.83 -21.33
N SER A 67 9.13 -9.03 -20.85
CA SER A 67 8.20 -9.84 -20.07
C SER A 67 8.61 -9.90 -18.60
N ILE A 68 7.61 -10.04 -17.74
CA ILE A 68 7.79 -10.32 -16.31
C ILE A 68 7.55 -11.82 -16.14
N SER A 69 8.49 -12.51 -15.51
CA SER A 69 8.36 -13.92 -15.15
C SER A 69 7.21 -14.12 -14.17
N ASP A 70 6.34 -15.07 -14.45
CA ASP A 70 5.25 -15.42 -13.55
C ASP A 70 5.71 -16.25 -12.34
N GLU A 71 6.90 -16.83 -12.38
CA GLU A 71 7.40 -17.72 -11.32
C GLU A 71 7.97 -16.92 -10.15
N ASP A 72 8.78 -15.90 -10.44
CA ASP A 72 9.58 -15.16 -9.45
C ASP A 72 9.42 -13.63 -9.56
N GLY A 73 8.65 -13.13 -10.54
CA GLY A 73 8.47 -11.71 -10.79
C GLY A 73 9.72 -11.01 -11.33
N SER A 74 10.70 -11.77 -11.83
CA SER A 74 11.89 -11.22 -12.48
C SER A 74 11.54 -10.55 -13.82
N CYS A 75 12.32 -9.54 -14.21
CA CYS A 75 12.19 -8.88 -15.50
C CYS A 75 13.13 -9.54 -16.52
N ASN A 76 12.56 -10.09 -17.59
CA ASN A 76 13.31 -10.64 -18.72
C ASN A 76 13.69 -9.55 -19.72
N GLY A 77 14.36 -8.51 -19.26
CA GLY A 77 14.71 -7.33 -20.06
C GLY A 77 15.39 -6.25 -19.22
N THR A 78 15.23 -5.01 -19.63
CA THR A 78 15.72 -3.86 -18.87
C THR A 78 14.67 -3.46 -17.85
N LEU A 79 15.08 -3.41 -16.59
CA LEU A 79 14.28 -2.88 -15.49
C LEU A 79 14.59 -1.40 -15.33
N THR A 80 13.58 -0.54 -15.41
CA THR A 80 13.72 0.91 -15.18
C THR A 80 12.73 1.39 -14.14
N THR A 81 13.13 2.36 -13.33
CA THR A 81 12.21 2.99 -12.37
C THR A 81 11.08 3.68 -13.11
N PHE A 82 9.85 3.45 -12.68
CA PHE A 82 8.70 4.15 -13.23
C PHE A 82 8.76 5.63 -12.85
N GLN A 83 8.55 6.50 -13.84
CA GLN A 83 8.50 7.94 -13.66
C GLN A 83 7.16 8.45 -14.16
N VAL A 84 6.60 9.42 -13.43
CA VAL A 84 5.35 10.08 -13.80
C VAL A 84 5.67 11.17 -14.83
N ASN A 85 5.29 10.96 -16.08
CA ASN A 85 5.60 11.90 -17.17
C ASN A 85 4.40 12.76 -17.58
N ASN A 86 3.19 12.30 -17.27
CA ASN A 86 1.96 13.01 -17.59
C ASN A 86 0.89 12.78 -16.53
N LYS A 87 -0.22 13.53 -16.62
CA LYS A 87 -1.33 13.46 -15.67
C LYS A 87 -1.95 12.06 -15.52
N LYS A 88 -1.98 11.26 -16.59
CA LYS A 88 -2.57 9.90 -16.56
C LYS A 88 -1.70 8.91 -15.79
N ASP A 89 -0.39 9.13 -15.74
CA ASP A 89 0.54 8.26 -15.04
C ASP A 89 0.30 8.22 -13.51
N TYR A 90 -0.32 9.26 -12.94
CA TYR A 90 -0.75 9.25 -11.53
C TYR A 90 -1.79 8.17 -11.21
N CYS A 91 -2.49 7.63 -12.20
CA CYS A 91 -3.39 6.49 -11.99
C CYS A 91 -2.65 5.19 -11.62
N TYR A 92 -1.33 5.12 -11.85
CA TYR A 92 -0.50 3.99 -11.43
C TYR A 92 0.31 4.28 -10.17
N TYR A 93 0.32 5.54 -9.72
CA TYR A 93 1.17 6.02 -8.64
C TYR A 93 0.30 6.45 -7.45
N LYS A 94 -0.19 5.48 -6.68
CA LYS A 94 -1.07 5.71 -5.52
C LYS A 94 -0.44 5.27 -4.19
N ASN A 95 0.88 5.04 -4.16
CA ASN A 95 1.57 4.55 -2.98
C ASN A 95 1.64 5.61 -1.87
N SER A 96 1.53 6.90 -2.23
CA SER A 96 1.42 8.01 -1.29
C SER A 96 0.48 9.09 -1.83
N TYR A 97 -0.57 9.37 -1.07
CA TYR A 97 -1.47 10.48 -1.32
C TYR A 97 -2.10 10.92 -0.01
N SER A 98 -2.61 12.15 0.03
CA SER A 98 -3.46 12.60 1.12
C SER A 98 -4.72 13.26 0.58
N ILE A 99 -5.79 13.19 1.39
CA ILE A 99 -7.09 13.71 1.04
C ILE A 99 -7.42 14.89 1.96
N VAL A 100 -7.78 16.03 1.38
CA VAL A 100 -8.20 17.23 2.12
C VAL A 100 -9.36 17.89 1.38
N ASN A 101 -10.48 18.14 2.05
CA ASN A 101 -11.64 18.87 1.51
C ASN A 101 -12.08 18.42 0.09
N ASN A 102 -12.20 17.10 -0.13
CA ASN A 102 -12.57 16.48 -1.43
C ASN A 102 -11.51 16.60 -2.55
N TYR A 103 -10.32 17.09 -2.23
CA TYR A 103 -9.14 17.02 -3.08
C TYR A 103 -8.25 15.86 -2.67
N ILE A 104 -7.56 15.30 -3.65
CA ILE A 104 -6.43 14.40 -3.46
C ILE A 104 -5.15 15.10 -3.91
N CYS A 105 -4.13 15.00 -3.07
CA CYS A 105 -2.75 15.39 -3.35
C CYS A 105 -1.93 14.11 -3.52
N ILE A 106 -1.36 13.88 -4.70
CA ILE A 106 -0.58 12.69 -5.04
C ILE A 106 0.86 13.10 -5.34
N GLY A 107 1.83 12.34 -4.84
CA GLY A 107 3.26 12.65 -5.03
C GLY A 107 3.75 13.86 -4.25
N GLY A 108 2.86 14.57 -3.54
CA GLY A 108 3.24 15.61 -2.60
C GLY A 108 3.72 15.03 -1.28
N ASN A 109 4.72 15.67 -0.67
CA ASN A 109 5.23 15.34 0.66
C ASN A 109 4.76 16.33 1.74
N SER A 110 4.06 17.40 1.35
CA SER A 110 3.35 18.27 2.28
C SER A 110 2.10 18.87 1.64
N ILE A 111 1.09 19.11 2.48
CA ILE A 111 -0.14 19.81 2.11
C ILE A 111 -0.27 21.04 2.99
N LEU A 112 -0.47 22.19 2.36
CA LEU A 112 -0.76 23.44 3.05
C LEU A 112 -2.18 23.88 2.73
N VAL A 113 -2.92 24.28 3.76
CA VAL A 113 -4.28 24.81 3.64
C VAL A 113 -4.29 26.23 4.19
N THR A 114 -4.47 27.22 3.32
CA THR A 114 -4.47 28.64 3.69
C THR A 114 -5.56 29.39 2.92
N ASN A 115 -6.46 30.08 3.62
CA ASN A 115 -7.53 30.90 3.03
C ASN A 115 -8.30 30.17 1.90
N ASN A 116 -8.79 28.96 2.17
CA ASN A 116 -9.47 28.06 1.22
C ASN A 116 -8.64 27.58 0.02
N ASN A 117 -7.36 27.91 -0.07
CA ASN A 117 -6.45 27.31 -1.05
C ASN A 117 -5.76 26.08 -0.46
N ILE A 118 -5.70 25.02 -1.26
CA ILE A 118 -4.95 23.81 -0.95
C ILE A 118 -3.73 23.81 -1.85
N ILE A 119 -2.54 23.64 -1.26
CA ILE A 119 -1.28 23.55 -2.00
C ILE A 119 -0.70 22.16 -1.75
N CYS A 120 -0.45 21.43 -2.84
CA CYS A 120 0.19 20.13 -2.83
C CYS A 120 1.65 20.32 -3.25
N ASN A 121 2.57 20.26 -2.31
CA ASN A 121 4.00 20.48 -2.56
C ASN A 121 4.73 19.14 -2.69
N SER A 122 5.63 19.05 -3.67
CA SER A 122 6.61 17.97 -3.76
C SER A 122 8.02 18.56 -3.63
N ASN A 123 8.81 17.97 -2.76
CA ASN A 123 10.24 18.27 -2.61
C ASN A 123 11.09 17.26 -3.43
N THR A 124 10.46 16.50 -4.32
CA THR A 124 11.08 15.45 -5.12
C THR A 124 11.03 15.79 -6.61
N GLU A 125 11.77 15.04 -7.43
CA GLU A 125 11.75 15.18 -8.89
C GLU A 125 10.40 14.83 -9.52
N THR A 126 9.53 14.12 -8.78
CA THR A 126 8.16 13.84 -9.22
C THR A 126 7.26 15.02 -8.86
N PRO A 127 6.61 15.68 -9.84
CA PRO A 127 5.68 16.76 -9.55
C PRO A 127 4.54 16.27 -8.66
N ALA A 128 3.94 17.18 -7.90
CA ALA A 128 2.74 16.85 -7.14
C ALA A 128 1.49 17.09 -7.99
N LEU A 129 0.46 16.27 -7.84
CA LEU A 129 -0.85 16.48 -8.46
C LEU A 129 -1.89 16.80 -7.40
N LEU A 130 -2.47 17.98 -7.48
CA LEU A 130 -3.70 18.34 -6.77
C LEU A 130 -4.90 18.27 -7.73
N ILE A 131 -5.90 17.47 -7.39
CA ILE A 131 -7.11 17.28 -8.21
C ILE A 131 -8.29 16.89 -7.31
N THR A 132 -9.53 17.11 -7.74
CA THR A 132 -10.68 16.61 -6.97
C THR A 132 -10.77 15.08 -7.04
N ILE A 133 -11.33 14.45 -6.00
CA ILE A 133 -11.56 13.00 -5.97
C ILE A 133 -12.39 12.55 -7.18
N ASN A 134 -13.42 13.31 -7.54
CA ASN A 134 -14.31 12.96 -8.66
C ASN A 134 -13.59 13.02 -10.01
N GLU A 135 -12.78 14.05 -10.24
CA GLU A 135 -11.97 14.15 -11.47
C GLU A 135 -10.89 13.07 -11.52
N PHE A 136 -10.27 12.73 -10.39
CA PHE A 136 -9.31 11.63 -10.32
C PHE A 136 -9.98 10.28 -10.65
N ASN A 137 -11.10 9.98 -10.00
CA ASN A 137 -11.85 8.74 -10.26
C ASN A 137 -12.26 8.66 -11.74
N LYS A 138 -12.74 9.75 -12.35
CA LYS A 138 -13.04 9.80 -13.79
C LYS A 138 -11.80 9.60 -14.66
N LEU A 139 -10.69 10.25 -14.33
CA LEU A 139 -9.43 10.11 -15.05
C LEU A 139 -8.94 8.67 -15.07
N CYS A 140 -9.07 7.97 -13.94
CA CYS A 140 -8.51 6.64 -13.78
C CYS A 140 -9.48 5.49 -14.10
N ASP A 141 -10.77 5.74 -14.31
CA ASP A 141 -11.77 4.67 -14.55
C ASP A 141 -11.46 3.84 -15.81
N GLU A 142 -10.90 4.46 -16.86
CA GLU A 142 -10.52 3.77 -18.10
C GLU A 142 -9.05 3.29 -18.11
N ILE A 143 -8.27 3.68 -17.11
CA ILE A 143 -6.82 3.45 -17.06
C ILE A 143 -6.49 2.35 -16.05
N SER A 144 -6.98 2.53 -14.83
CA SER A 144 -6.65 1.73 -13.67
C SER A 144 -7.79 1.83 -12.65
N LYS A 145 -8.96 1.30 -13.00
CA LYS A 145 -10.11 1.17 -12.10
C LYS A 145 -9.86 0.17 -10.97
N THR A 146 -9.16 -0.90 -11.31
CA THR A 146 -8.84 -2.01 -10.40
C THR A 146 -7.38 -2.37 -10.57
N VAL A 147 -6.73 -2.74 -9.48
CA VAL A 147 -5.38 -3.32 -9.52
C VAL A 147 -5.42 -4.73 -8.98
N GLU A 148 -4.84 -5.64 -9.73
CA GLU A 148 -4.53 -6.98 -9.27
C GLU A 148 -3.07 -7.04 -8.85
N TYR A 149 -2.84 -7.48 -7.63
CA TYR A 149 -1.52 -7.70 -7.06
C TYR A 149 -1.24 -9.20 -7.01
N LYS A 150 -0.07 -9.60 -7.49
CA LYS A 150 0.53 -10.91 -7.28
C LYS A 150 1.82 -10.72 -6.51
N TYR A 151 1.78 -10.97 -5.21
CA TYR A 151 2.97 -10.98 -4.35
C TYR A 151 3.62 -12.37 -4.40
N ILE A 152 4.93 -12.39 -4.59
CA ILE A 152 5.77 -13.58 -4.60
C ILE A 152 6.81 -13.37 -3.50
N ALA A 153 6.70 -14.17 -2.43
CA ALA A 153 7.58 -14.06 -1.27
C ALA A 153 9.00 -14.53 -1.61
N ASN A 154 10.00 -13.93 -0.95
CA ASN A 154 11.37 -14.44 -0.94
C ASN A 154 11.67 -15.02 0.45
N PRO A 155 11.58 -16.35 0.65
CA PRO A 155 11.78 -16.98 1.97
C PRO A 155 13.14 -16.72 2.61
N SER A 156 14.15 -16.34 1.81
CA SER A 156 15.48 -15.98 2.30
C SER A 156 15.54 -14.58 2.93
N ASP A 157 14.53 -13.74 2.69
CA ASP A 157 14.44 -12.39 3.26
C ASP A 157 13.65 -12.43 4.57
N PRO A 158 14.20 -11.98 5.72
CA PRO A 158 13.49 -12.02 7.00
C PRO A 158 12.24 -11.13 7.04
N ALA A 159 12.11 -10.16 6.13
CA ALA A 159 10.94 -9.29 6.03
C ALA A 159 9.83 -9.86 5.14
N HIS A 160 10.00 -11.08 4.59
CA HIS A 160 8.96 -11.67 3.73
C HIS A 160 7.66 -11.91 4.48
N VAL A 161 6.56 -11.76 3.77
CA VAL A 161 5.25 -12.15 4.28
C VAL A 161 5.08 -13.65 4.07
N GLU A 162 4.93 -14.39 5.17
CA GLU A 162 4.63 -15.82 5.13
C GLU A 162 3.26 -16.07 4.47
N ILE A 163 3.22 -16.95 3.46
CA ILE A 163 2.02 -17.36 2.73
C ILE A 163 1.95 -18.90 2.68
N PRO A 164 0.89 -19.55 3.22
CA PRO A 164 -0.31 -18.94 3.78
C PRO A 164 -0.03 -18.14 5.06
N ASN A 165 -0.77 -17.05 5.25
CA ASN A 165 -0.56 -16.16 6.39
C ASN A 165 -1.36 -16.64 7.60
N LYS A 166 -0.75 -16.60 8.79
CA LYS A 166 -1.39 -16.97 10.06
C LYS A 166 -2.54 -16.03 10.43
N ASN A 167 -2.53 -14.78 9.97
CA ASN A 167 -3.59 -13.82 10.20
C ASN A 167 -4.78 -14.07 9.26
N LYS A 168 -5.91 -14.53 9.82
CA LYS A 168 -7.15 -14.86 9.09
C LYS A 168 -7.75 -13.71 8.27
N HIS A 169 -7.38 -12.46 8.55
CA HIS A 169 -7.85 -11.29 7.81
C HIS A 169 -7.05 -11.06 6.51
N VAL A 170 -5.88 -11.70 6.35
CA VAL A 170 -5.10 -11.69 5.12
C VAL A 170 -5.67 -12.76 4.18
N LYS A 171 -6.27 -12.33 3.07
CA LYS A 171 -6.94 -13.23 2.12
C LYS A 171 -6.23 -13.23 0.77
N CYS A 172 -5.72 -14.39 0.39
CA CYS A 172 -5.22 -14.66 -0.96
C CYS A 172 -6.30 -15.43 -1.73
N ARG A 173 -6.49 -15.11 -3.02
CA ARG A 173 -7.44 -15.83 -3.88
C ARG A 173 -6.92 -17.19 -4.34
N ASN A 174 -5.61 -17.35 -4.36
CA ASN A 174 -4.93 -18.58 -4.75
C ASN A 174 -4.52 -19.39 -3.50
N ASN A 175 -4.30 -20.69 -3.69
CA ASN A 175 -3.87 -21.61 -2.65
C ASN A 175 -2.39 -22.02 -2.79
N GLN A 176 -1.57 -21.24 -3.51
CA GLN A 176 -0.16 -21.57 -3.75
C GLN A 176 0.72 -21.03 -2.62
N PRO A 177 1.52 -21.88 -1.94
CA PRO A 177 2.49 -21.41 -0.94
C PRO A 177 3.46 -20.39 -1.54
N GLY A 178 3.80 -19.36 -0.76
CA GLY A 178 4.72 -18.30 -1.19
C GLY A 178 4.16 -17.30 -2.20
N VAL A 179 2.93 -17.47 -2.69
CA VAL A 179 2.30 -16.55 -3.66
C VAL A 179 0.93 -16.10 -3.14
N CYS A 180 0.68 -14.79 -3.13
CA CYS A 180 -0.62 -14.23 -2.77
C CYS A 180 -1.16 -13.34 -3.88
N ILE A 181 -2.34 -13.69 -4.40
CA ILE A 181 -3.06 -12.91 -5.40
C ILE A 181 -4.28 -12.25 -4.75
N PHE A 182 -4.38 -10.93 -4.88
CA PHE A 182 -5.52 -10.13 -4.40
C PHE A 182 -5.77 -8.93 -5.31
N SER A 183 -6.94 -8.31 -5.19
CA SER A 183 -7.28 -7.12 -5.98
C SER A 183 -7.93 -6.05 -5.12
N GLU A 184 -7.84 -4.82 -5.58
CA GLU A 184 -8.58 -3.70 -5.00
C GLU A 184 -9.08 -2.73 -6.05
N SER A 185 -10.16 -2.02 -5.71
CA SER A 185 -10.58 -0.85 -6.49
C SER A 185 -9.64 0.31 -6.22
N GLN A 186 -9.28 1.02 -7.27
CA GLN A 186 -8.51 2.26 -7.19
C GLN A 186 -9.40 3.49 -6.94
N SER A 187 -10.73 3.32 -6.98
CA SER A 187 -11.65 4.40 -6.66
C SER A 187 -11.43 4.89 -5.23
N ILE A 188 -11.36 6.21 -5.05
CA ILE A 188 -11.30 6.82 -3.74
C ILE A 188 -12.74 7.11 -3.33
N SER A 189 -13.20 6.47 -2.25
CA SER A 189 -14.53 6.72 -1.72
C SER A 189 -14.51 7.94 -0.79
N GLN A 190 -15.55 8.78 -0.90
CA GLN A 190 -15.71 9.96 -0.04
C GLN A 190 -15.82 9.59 1.45
N PHE A 191 -16.18 8.35 1.79
CA PHE A 191 -16.24 7.83 3.16
C PHE A 191 -14.87 7.60 3.82
N GLN A 192 -13.75 7.75 3.08
CA GLN A 192 -12.43 7.78 3.70
C GLN A 192 -12.11 9.11 4.41
N GLN A 193 -13.02 10.08 4.40
CA GLN A 193 -12.90 11.35 5.14
C GLN A 193 -12.66 11.19 6.66
N ASN A 194 -12.96 10.02 7.24
CA ASN A 194 -12.70 9.72 8.66
C ASN A 194 -11.66 8.61 8.90
N LYS A 195 -10.95 8.14 7.86
CA LYS A 195 -9.75 7.34 8.08
C LYS A 195 -8.58 8.30 8.24
N ILE A 196 -8.36 8.74 9.48
CA ILE A 196 -7.01 9.05 9.95
C ILE A 196 -6.25 7.72 9.85
N GLN A 197 -5.73 7.40 8.65
CA GLN A 197 -4.52 6.61 8.59
C GLN A 197 -3.44 7.53 9.13
N SER A 198 -2.95 7.14 10.30
CA SER A 198 -1.75 7.65 10.93
C SER A 198 -0.57 7.51 9.99
N ASP A 199 -0.47 8.42 9.02
CA ASP A 199 0.75 8.66 8.28
C ASP A 199 1.53 9.72 9.04
N ASN A 200 2.55 9.21 9.74
CA ASN A 200 3.78 9.87 10.16
C ASN A 200 3.69 11.11 11.08
N TYR A 201 4.35 10.94 12.23
CA TYR A 201 4.93 11.98 13.06
C TYR A 201 5.12 13.34 12.36
N SER A 202 4.29 14.30 12.76
CA SER A 202 4.70 15.68 13.06
C SER A 202 3.61 16.29 13.92
N THR A 203 3.54 15.81 15.16
CA THR A 203 2.96 16.58 16.26
C THR A 203 3.91 17.74 16.53
N VAL A 204 3.56 18.94 16.10
CA VAL A 204 3.89 20.15 16.86
C VAL A 204 2.63 20.99 16.92
N PHE A 205 1.86 20.78 18.00
CA PHE A 205 1.05 21.83 18.59
C PHE A 205 1.94 22.53 19.62
N ILE A 206 2.36 23.76 19.34
CA ILE A 206 2.37 24.89 20.30
C ILE A 206 2.03 26.14 19.50
#